data_AF-A0A3A8G8H0-F1
#
_entry.id   AF-A0A3A8G8H0-F1
#
_cell.length_a   1.000
_cell.length_b   1.000
_cell.length_c   1.000
_cell.angle_alpha   90.00
_cell.angle_beta   90.00
_cell.angle_gamma   90.00
#
_symmetry.space_group_name_H-M   'P 1'
#
loop_
_entity.id
_entity.type
_entity.pdbx_description
1 polymer ?
#
loop_
_entity_poly.entity_id
_entity_poly.type
_entity_poly.pdbx_seq_one_letter_code
_entity_poly.pdbx_strand_id
1 'polypeptide(L)'
;MKAPARPPFKARLRALLRPPRTLSVTKTGRTYLVVTFGVGLGALNTGNNLLYLLLGLLLSMVVVSGVLSERCLRDLTVRRVGADAAFAREPFAYRWAVSRKKGHGFALTLSEDLSPLTGTGKLGHLSAGKEHIVRADLAAPHRGPVRLSGVRVTTTWPLGLFAKTRVFSLEGMLLVYPRRGYACKEPGPAEKGPRGEAGSPRHLDGTGDVAGLRELAANEDARRIHWLKSAAAGRLLKVEREREERRVWKLALETGLTGDALERRCEEVAAQAHQLLDAGHEVGLQLPERALRPAAGASQERRILQALAWVGFEGADAGTDSREAA
;
A
#
# COMPACT_ATOMS: atom_id res chain seq x y z
N MET A 1 -38.55 -2.28 -23.48
CA MET A 1 -37.09 -2.43 -23.32
C MET A 1 -36.61 -3.57 -24.20
N LYS A 2 -35.84 -3.27 -25.27
CA LYS A 2 -35.33 -4.26 -26.24
C LYS A 2 -34.14 -5.01 -25.61
N ALA A 3 -34.22 -6.34 -25.53
CA ALA A 3 -33.12 -7.17 -25.04
C ALA A 3 -31.86 -6.98 -25.92
N PRO A 4 -30.65 -6.94 -25.35
CA PRO A 4 -29.43 -6.79 -26.14
C PRO A 4 -29.27 -8.00 -27.09
N ALA A 5 -29.07 -7.71 -28.37
CA ALA A 5 -28.90 -8.72 -29.41
C ALA A 5 -27.72 -9.63 -29.08
N ARG A 6 -27.94 -10.95 -29.14
CA ARG A 6 -26.89 -11.96 -28.89
C ARG A 6 -25.81 -11.81 -29.97
N PRO A 7 -24.51 -11.81 -29.60
CA PRO A 7 -23.44 -11.68 -30.59
C PRO A 7 -23.44 -12.88 -31.55
N PRO A 8 -23.09 -12.67 -32.84
CA PRO A 8 -23.12 -13.71 -33.87
C PRO A 8 -22.19 -14.88 -33.52
N PHE A 9 -22.57 -16.10 -33.93
CA PHE A 9 -21.87 -17.36 -33.59
C PHE A 9 -20.36 -17.32 -33.89
N LYS A 10 -19.95 -16.71 -35.02
CA LYS A 10 -18.54 -16.53 -35.41
C LYS A 10 -17.76 -15.62 -34.44
N ALA A 11 -18.40 -14.60 -33.85
CA ALA A 11 -17.78 -13.74 -32.84
C ALA A 11 -17.61 -14.48 -31.50
N ARG A 12 -18.56 -15.35 -31.14
CA ARG A 12 -18.43 -16.25 -29.98
C ARG A 12 -17.31 -17.28 -30.19
N LEU A 13 -17.18 -17.83 -31.41
CA LEU A 13 -16.12 -18.76 -31.77
C LEU A 13 -14.74 -18.08 -31.77
N ARG A 14 -14.60 -16.88 -32.32
CA ARG A 14 -13.36 -16.09 -32.28
C ARG A 14 -12.96 -15.67 -30.86
N ALA A 15 -13.93 -15.27 -30.03
CA ALA A 15 -13.69 -14.97 -28.61
C ALA A 15 -13.30 -16.22 -27.80
N LEU A 16 -13.76 -17.41 -28.22
CA LEU A 16 -13.35 -18.69 -27.66
C LEU A 16 -11.91 -19.05 -28.07
N LEU A 17 -11.49 -18.68 -29.29
CA LEU A 17 -10.19 -18.99 -29.89
C LEU A 17 -9.07 -18.00 -29.52
N ARG A 18 -9.40 -16.79 -29.08
CA ARG A 18 -8.44 -15.81 -28.53
C ARG A 18 -8.88 -15.34 -27.14
N PRO A 19 -8.84 -16.22 -26.13
CA PRO A 19 -9.05 -15.76 -24.77
C PRO A 19 -7.98 -14.71 -24.44
N PRO A 20 -8.29 -13.67 -23.63
CA PRO A 20 -7.33 -12.63 -23.21
C PRO A 20 -6.33 -13.17 -22.18
N ARG A 21 -5.86 -14.41 -22.38
CA ARG A 21 -5.11 -15.21 -21.42
C ARG A 21 -3.83 -15.67 -22.08
N THR A 22 -2.72 -15.46 -21.39
CA THR A 22 -1.42 -15.94 -21.82
C THR A 22 -1.16 -17.31 -21.20
N LEU A 23 -0.51 -18.18 -21.96
CA LEU A 23 -0.10 -19.52 -21.52
C LEU A 23 1.41 -19.58 -21.61
N SER A 24 2.08 -19.89 -20.50
CA SER A 24 3.52 -20.18 -20.50
C SER A 24 3.78 -21.59 -20.00
N VAL A 25 4.79 -22.25 -20.58
CA VAL A 25 5.22 -23.57 -20.13
C VAL A 25 6.14 -23.39 -18.92
N THR A 26 5.84 -24.09 -17.83
CA THR A 26 6.67 -24.03 -16.61
C THR A 26 7.97 -24.82 -16.79
N LYS A 27 8.90 -24.71 -15.83
CA LYS A 27 10.12 -25.54 -15.83
C LYS A 27 9.77 -27.04 -15.86
N THR A 28 8.84 -27.46 -14.99
CA THR A 28 8.33 -28.85 -14.94
C THR A 28 7.65 -29.24 -16.25
N GLY A 29 6.85 -28.34 -16.83
CA GLY A 29 6.20 -28.57 -18.13
C GLY A 29 7.20 -28.80 -19.25
N ARG A 30 8.31 -28.05 -19.29
CA ARG A 30 9.37 -28.24 -20.29
C ARG A 30 10.00 -29.63 -20.15
N THR A 31 10.38 -30.03 -18.94
CA THR A 31 10.92 -31.37 -18.68
C THR A 31 9.94 -32.46 -19.10
N TYR A 32 8.66 -32.30 -18.75
CA TYR A 32 7.61 -33.24 -19.12
C TYR A 32 7.45 -33.37 -20.64
N LEU A 33 7.47 -32.25 -21.37
CA LEU A 33 7.37 -32.25 -22.83
C LEU A 33 8.59 -32.91 -23.50
N VAL A 34 9.81 -32.68 -22.98
CA VAL A 34 11.03 -33.34 -23.47
C VAL A 34 10.95 -34.85 -23.27
N VAL A 35 10.53 -35.31 -22.08
CA VAL A 35 10.33 -36.74 -21.81
C VAL A 35 9.27 -37.33 -22.73
N THR A 36 8.14 -36.64 -22.90
CA THR A 36 7.05 -37.08 -23.79
C THR A 36 7.56 -37.22 -25.23
N PHE A 37 8.37 -36.26 -25.70
CA PHE A 37 8.97 -36.32 -27.03
C PHE A 37 9.95 -37.49 -27.17
N GLY A 38 10.81 -37.73 -26.17
CA GLY A 38 11.72 -38.87 -26.15
C GLY A 38 11.00 -40.23 -26.17
N VAL A 39 9.94 -40.38 -25.37
CA VAL A 39 9.07 -41.58 -25.39
C VAL A 39 8.43 -41.75 -26.78
N GLY A 40 8.02 -40.65 -27.41
CA GLY A 40 7.47 -40.68 -28.77
C GLY A 40 8.47 -41.20 -29.81
N LEU A 41 9.72 -40.72 -29.78
CA LEU A 41 10.78 -41.24 -30.64
C LEU A 41 11.06 -42.73 -30.38
N GLY A 42 11.09 -43.13 -29.11
CA GLY A 42 11.24 -44.54 -28.73
C GLY A 42 10.11 -45.42 -29.25
N ALA A 43 8.85 -44.98 -29.15
CA ALA A 43 7.69 -45.70 -29.65
C ALA A 43 7.74 -45.91 -31.17
N LEU A 44 8.08 -44.84 -31.91
CA LEU A 44 8.18 -44.87 -33.36
C LEU A 44 9.30 -45.79 -33.85
N ASN A 45 10.47 -45.74 -33.21
CA ASN A 45 11.63 -46.53 -33.63
C ASN A 45 11.48 -48.01 -33.29
N THR A 46 10.89 -48.34 -32.13
CA THR A 46 10.77 -49.74 -31.67
C THR A 46 9.50 -50.43 -32.16
N GLY A 47 8.50 -49.68 -32.63
CA GLY A 47 7.17 -50.23 -32.94
C GLY A 47 6.45 -50.81 -31.72
N ASN A 48 6.87 -50.46 -30.49
CA ASN A 48 6.32 -51.03 -29.27
C ASN A 48 4.97 -50.41 -28.89
N ASN A 49 3.90 -51.22 -28.93
CA ASN A 49 2.53 -50.83 -28.56
C ASN A 49 2.42 -50.24 -27.14
N LEU A 50 3.23 -50.71 -26.19
CA LEU A 50 3.22 -50.17 -24.83
C LEU A 50 3.70 -48.72 -24.78
N LEU A 51 4.72 -48.38 -25.59
CA LEU A 51 5.23 -47.02 -25.67
C LEU A 51 4.23 -46.07 -26.34
N TYR A 52 3.44 -46.56 -27.31
CA TYR A 52 2.33 -45.77 -27.88
C TYR A 52 1.23 -45.49 -26.85
N LEU A 53 0.86 -46.49 -26.02
CA LEU A 53 -0.10 -46.28 -24.94
C LEU A 53 0.42 -45.27 -23.91
N LEU A 54 1.69 -45.40 -23.51
CA LEU A 54 2.33 -44.45 -22.60
C LEU A 54 2.37 -43.03 -23.21
N LEU A 55 2.76 -42.89 -24.48
CA LEU A 55 2.74 -41.62 -25.20
C LEU A 55 1.34 -41.01 -25.20
N GLY A 56 0.31 -41.80 -25.50
CA GLY A 56 -1.09 -41.37 -25.47
C GLY A 56 -1.51 -40.86 -24.09
N LEU A 57 -1.10 -41.55 -23.02
CA LEU A 57 -1.35 -41.10 -21.65
C LEU A 57 -0.64 -39.77 -21.34
N LEU A 58 0.63 -39.63 -21.72
CA LEU A 58 1.39 -38.40 -21.49
C LEU A 58 0.77 -37.21 -22.23
N LEU A 59 0.42 -37.39 -23.50
CA LEU A 59 -0.28 -36.37 -24.29
C LEU A 59 -1.66 -36.03 -23.71
N SER A 60 -2.39 -37.02 -23.19
CA SER A 60 -3.69 -36.79 -22.53
C SER A 60 -3.54 -35.87 -21.31
N MET A 61 -2.50 -36.05 -20.50
CA MET A 61 -2.22 -35.20 -19.34
C MET A 61 -1.91 -33.76 -19.75
N VAL A 62 -1.20 -33.55 -20.87
CA VAL A 62 -0.95 -32.22 -21.45
C VAL A 62 -2.27 -31.55 -21.80
N VAL A 63 -3.15 -32.24 -22.55
CA VAL A 63 -4.44 -31.71 -22.97
C VAL A 63 -5.33 -31.40 -21.76
N VAL A 64 -5.44 -32.34 -20.82
CA VAL A 64 -6.23 -32.19 -19.59
C VAL A 64 -5.73 -30.99 -18.79
N SER A 65 -4.43 -30.84 -18.60
CA SER A 65 -3.83 -29.72 -17.87
C SER A 65 -4.13 -28.37 -18.54
N GLY A 66 -4.03 -28.29 -19.86
CA GLY A 66 -4.34 -27.08 -20.63
C GLY A 66 -5.81 -26.67 -20.57
N VAL A 67 -6.74 -27.64 -20.61
CA VAL A 67 -8.19 -27.40 -20.55
C VAL A 67 -8.65 -27.06 -19.12
N LEU A 68 -8.11 -27.73 -18.12
CA LEU A 68 -8.50 -27.55 -16.73
C LEU A 68 -7.98 -26.22 -16.14
N SER A 69 -6.75 -25.83 -16.47
CA SER A 69 -6.21 -24.49 -16.12
C SER A 69 -7.04 -23.35 -16.72
N GLU A 70 -7.55 -23.52 -17.95
CA GLU A 70 -8.46 -22.55 -18.59
C GLU A 70 -9.76 -22.36 -17.82
N ARG A 71 -10.36 -23.45 -17.33
CA ARG A 71 -11.59 -23.40 -16.55
C ARG A 71 -11.39 -22.64 -15.23
N CYS A 72 -10.22 -22.79 -14.59
CA CYS A 72 -9.87 -22.11 -13.33
C CYS A 72 -9.79 -20.58 -13.44
N LEU A 73 -9.68 -20.00 -14.64
CA LEU A 73 -9.63 -18.53 -14.85
C LEU A 73 -10.86 -17.95 -15.57
N ARG A 74 -11.79 -18.80 -16.01
CA ARG A 74 -13.06 -18.39 -16.64
C ARG A 74 -13.99 -17.75 -15.61
N ASP A 75 -14.76 -16.72 -15.96
CA ASP A 75 -15.79 -16.14 -15.07
C ASP A 75 -15.32 -15.70 -13.67
N LEU A 76 -14.02 -15.42 -13.52
CA LEU A 76 -13.46 -14.76 -12.35
C LEU A 76 -13.78 -13.26 -12.40
N THR A 77 -14.05 -12.70 -11.24
CA THR A 77 -14.12 -11.28 -10.95
C THR A 77 -13.15 -10.99 -9.81
N VAL A 78 -12.39 -9.90 -9.96
CA VAL A 78 -11.40 -9.47 -8.97
C VAL A 78 -11.68 -8.00 -8.66
N ARG A 79 -11.59 -7.64 -7.39
CA ARG A 79 -11.62 -6.25 -6.93
C ARG A 79 -10.49 -6.02 -5.92
N ARG A 80 -9.96 -4.80 -5.90
CA ARG A 80 -9.02 -4.39 -4.85
C ARG A 80 -9.79 -4.00 -3.59
N VAL A 81 -9.29 -4.47 -2.46
CA VAL A 81 -9.78 -4.12 -1.10
C VAL A 81 -8.61 -3.58 -0.26
N GLY A 82 -7.45 -3.38 -0.89
CA GLY A 82 -6.17 -3.12 -0.26
C GLY A 82 -6.05 -1.75 0.41
N ALA A 83 -4.82 -1.40 0.78
CA ALA A 83 -4.49 -0.21 1.55
C ALA A 83 -4.40 1.05 0.67
N ASP A 84 -4.81 2.19 1.21
CA ASP A 84 -4.68 3.51 0.56
C ASP A 84 -3.23 4.03 0.58
N ALA A 85 -2.44 3.56 1.54
CA ALA A 85 -1.04 3.94 1.69
C ALA A 85 -0.18 2.79 2.27
N ALA A 86 1.12 2.85 1.99
CA ALA A 86 2.13 1.92 2.51
C ALA A 86 3.45 2.67 2.78
N PHE A 87 4.38 2.04 3.50
CA PHE A 87 5.73 2.58 3.69
C PHE A 87 6.70 1.88 2.73
N ALA A 88 7.65 2.63 2.19
CA ALA A 88 8.67 2.07 1.31
C ALA A 88 9.54 1.05 2.06
N ARG A 89 9.93 -0.04 1.37
CA ARG A 89 10.80 -1.13 1.85
C ARG A 89 10.30 -1.86 3.09
N GLU A 90 9.01 -1.73 3.39
CA GLU A 90 8.35 -2.45 4.47
C GLU A 90 7.22 -3.32 3.89
N PRO A 91 7.07 -4.57 4.35
CA PRO A 91 5.95 -5.40 3.96
C PRO A 91 4.65 -4.83 4.54
N PHE A 92 3.61 -4.74 3.73
CA PHE A 92 2.28 -4.31 4.13
C PHE A 92 1.21 -5.30 3.66
N ALA A 93 0.18 -5.45 4.49
CA ALA A 93 -0.93 -6.34 4.19
C ALA A 93 -1.81 -5.75 3.07
N TYR A 94 -1.86 -6.45 1.95
CA TYR A 94 -2.71 -6.14 0.81
C TYR A 94 -3.78 -7.20 0.61
N ARG A 95 -4.93 -6.77 0.07
CA ARG A 95 -6.10 -7.63 -0.06
C ARG A 95 -6.78 -7.47 -1.41
N TRP A 96 -7.05 -8.60 -2.05
CA TRP A 96 -7.96 -8.69 -3.18
C TRP A 96 -9.18 -9.50 -2.78
N ALA A 97 -10.36 -9.05 -3.22
CA ALA A 97 -11.54 -9.88 -3.18
C ALA A 97 -11.73 -10.53 -4.54
N VAL A 98 -11.86 -11.85 -4.52
CA VAL A 98 -11.96 -12.68 -5.71
C VAL A 98 -13.26 -13.46 -5.62
N SER A 99 -14.04 -13.42 -6.68
CA SER A 99 -15.28 -14.17 -6.79
C SER A 99 -15.40 -14.81 -8.16
N ARG A 100 -16.33 -15.75 -8.26
CA ARG A 100 -16.53 -16.56 -9.46
C ARG A 100 -18.02 -16.85 -9.64
N LYS A 101 -18.50 -16.75 -10.88
CA LYS A 101 -19.91 -17.06 -11.20
C LYS A 101 -20.22 -18.56 -11.22
N LYS A 102 -19.35 -19.38 -11.81
CA LYS A 102 -19.58 -20.82 -12.02
C LYS A 102 -18.30 -21.65 -11.88
N GLY A 103 -18.44 -22.89 -11.43
CA GLY A 103 -17.35 -23.86 -11.30
C GLY A 103 -16.42 -23.58 -10.12
N HIS A 104 -15.16 -24.03 -10.24
CA HIS A 104 -14.14 -23.92 -9.20
C HIS A 104 -12.87 -23.27 -9.74
N GLY A 105 -12.17 -22.53 -8.89
CA GLY A 105 -10.79 -22.10 -9.12
C GLY A 105 -9.85 -22.86 -8.18
N PHE A 106 -8.67 -23.23 -8.69
CA PHE A 106 -7.66 -23.93 -7.92
C PHE A 106 -6.27 -23.30 -8.12
N ALA A 107 -5.47 -23.32 -7.07
CA ALA A 107 -4.09 -22.83 -7.04
C ALA A 107 -3.92 -21.48 -7.75
N LEU A 108 -4.75 -20.51 -7.37
CA LEU A 108 -4.72 -19.16 -7.92
C LEU A 108 -3.63 -18.35 -7.22
N THR A 109 -2.81 -17.66 -7.99
CA THR A 109 -1.81 -16.70 -7.52
C THR A 109 -2.16 -15.33 -8.06
N LEU A 110 -2.18 -14.32 -7.18
CA LEU A 110 -2.54 -12.95 -7.49
C LEU A 110 -1.34 -12.02 -7.27
N SER A 111 -1.14 -11.09 -8.19
CA SER A 111 -0.16 -10.00 -8.09
C SER A 111 -0.68 -8.75 -8.79
N GLU A 112 -0.13 -7.59 -8.46
CA GLU A 112 -0.35 -6.38 -9.28
C GLU A 112 0.39 -6.51 -10.62
N ASP A 113 -0.24 -6.06 -11.70
CA ASP A 113 0.32 -6.10 -13.05
C ASP A 113 1.04 -4.79 -13.36
N LEU A 114 2.23 -4.89 -13.98
CA LEU A 114 3.04 -3.73 -14.39
C LEU A 114 3.28 -2.71 -13.26
N SER A 115 3.41 -3.20 -12.03
CA SER A 115 3.63 -2.41 -10.82
C SER A 115 4.99 -2.74 -10.21
N PRO A 116 5.69 -1.77 -9.58
CA PRO A 116 6.93 -2.01 -8.84
C PRO A 116 6.70 -2.82 -7.55
N LEU A 117 5.45 -3.11 -7.16
CA LEU A 117 5.15 -3.89 -5.97
C LEU A 117 5.66 -5.33 -6.10
N THR A 118 6.30 -5.81 -5.05
CA THR A 118 6.79 -7.18 -4.93
C THR A 118 5.92 -7.96 -3.94
N GLY A 119 5.72 -9.25 -4.20
CA GLY A 119 4.86 -10.12 -3.38
C GLY A 119 3.66 -10.66 -4.15
N THR A 120 3.08 -11.74 -3.64
CA THR A 120 1.94 -12.41 -4.29
C THR A 120 0.98 -12.98 -3.26
N GLY A 121 -0.32 -12.95 -3.55
CA GLY A 121 -1.35 -13.66 -2.78
C GLY A 121 -1.61 -15.03 -3.38
N LYS A 122 -1.87 -16.03 -2.52
CA LYS A 122 -2.19 -17.39 -2.97
C LYS A 122 -3.55 -17.83 -2.44
N LEU A 123 -4.30 -18.50 -3.30
CA LEU A 123 -5.61 -19.08 -2.97
C LEU A 123 -5.68 -20.51 -3.47
N GLY A 124 -5.78 -21.47 -2.55
CA GLY A 124 -5.83 -22.90 -2.87
C GLY A 124 -7.11 -23.30 -3.60
N HIS A 125 -8.26 -22.82 -3.14
CA HIS A 125 -9.57 -23.16 -3.68
C HIS A 125 -10.53 -21.98 -3.66
N LEU A 126 -11.29 -21.82 -4.74
CA LEU A 126 -12.37 -20.85 -4.88
C LEU A 126 -13.63 -21.56 -5.37
N SER A 127 -14.71 -21.53 -4.58
CA SER A 127 -16.04 -22.01 -4.98
C SER A 127 -16.84 -20.90 -5.68
N ALA A 128 -17.78 -21.31 -6.55
CA ALA A 128 -18.71 -20.37 -7.17
C ALA A 128 -19.64 -19.73 -6.13
N GLY A 129 -20.05 -18.48 -6.39
CA GLY A 129 -21.05 -17.77 -5.59
C GLY A 129 -20.56 -17.21 -4.26
N LYS A 130 -19.30 -17.49 -3.86
CA LYS A 130 -18.68 -16.89 -2.69
C LYS A 130 -17.58 -15.91 -3.09
N GLU A 131 -17.54 -14.77 -2.41
CA GLU A 131 -16.39 -13.88 -2.46
C GLU A 131 -15.36 -14.33 -1.44
N HIS A 132 -14.10 -14.40 -1.84
CA HIS A 132 -12.99 -14.77 -0.98
C HIS A 132 -11.96 -13.65 -0.93
N ILE A 133 -11.48 -13.34 0.26
CA ILE A 133 -10.44 -12.32 0.47
C ILE A 133 -9.08 -13.02 0.44
N VAL A 134 -8.31 -12.74 -0.60
CA VAL A 134 -6.92 -13.18 -0.71
C VAL A 134 -6.04 -12.12 -0.05
N ARG A 135 -5.29 -12.53 0.97
CA ARG A 135 -4.28 -11.71 1.65
C ARG A 135 -2.92 -11.93 1.00
N ALA A 136 -2.12 -10.89 0.94
CA ALA A 136 -0.72 -10.94 0.56
C ALA A 136 0.08 -9.91 1.34
N ASP A 137 1.33 -10.22 1.61
CA ASP A 137 2.31 -9.26 2.07
C ASP A 137 3.04 -8.73 0.84
N LEU A 138 2.80 -7.45 0.54
CA LEU A 138 3.45 -6.75 -0.56
C LEU A 138 4.49 -5.78 -0.03
N ALA A 139 5.51 -5.47 -0.84
CA ALA A 139 6.49 -4.45 -0.52
C ALA A 139 6.72 -3.53 -1.71
N ALA A 140 6.76 -2.23 -1.44
CA ALA A 140 7.11 -1.20 -2.41
C ALA A 140 8.61 -0.85 -2.28
N PRO A 141 9.42 -0.93 -3.34
CA PRO A 141 10.86 -0.72 -3.25
C PRO A 141 11.26 0.75 -3.01
N HIS A 142 10.43 1.70 -3.48
CA HIS A 142 10.68 3.14 -3.44
C HIS A 142 9.42 3.89 -2.99
N ARG A 143 9.60 5.10 -2.44
CA ARG A 143 8.49 6.00 -2.11
C ARG A 143 7.88 6.59 -3.38
N GLY A 144 6.65 7.08 -3.27
CA GLY A 144 5.98 7.78 -4.36
C GLY A 144 4.59 7.25 -4.71
N PRO A 145 3.89 7.93 -5.64
CA PRO A 145 2.63 7.46 -6.18
C PRO A 145 2.87 6.24 -7.09
N VAL A 146 2.29 5.10 -6.72
CA VAL A 146 2.32 3.87 -7.52
C VAL A 146 0.99 3.69 -8.23
N ARG A 147 1.01 3.81 -9.57
CA ARG A 147 -0.17 3.53 -10.41
C ARG A 147 -0.39 2.03 -10.50
N LEU A 148 -1.63 1.60 -10.22
CA LEU A 148 -2.07 0.22 -10.30
C LEU A 148 -2.99 0.08 -11.52
N SER A 149 -2.53 -0.61 -12.56
CA SER A 149 -3.26 -0.72 -13.84
C SER A 149 -4.11 -1.99 -13.95
N GLY A 150 -3.73 -3.04 -13.23
CA GLY A 150 -4.48 -4.28 -13.23
C GLY A 150 -3.96 -5.31 -12.24
N VAL A 151 -4.75 -6.36 -12.07
CA VAL A 151 -4.41 -7.51 -11.23
C VAL A 151 -4.18 -8.72 -12.12
N ARG A 152 -3.00 -9.32 -11.99
CA ARG A 152 -2.61 -10.54 -12.67
C ARG A 152 -3.03 -11.74 -11.83
N VAL A 153 -3.82 -12.64 -12.42
CA VAL A 153 -4.21 -13.91 -11.79
C VAL A 153 -3.66 -15.07 -12.60
N THR A 154 -2.87 -15.91 -11.95
CA THR A 154 -2.19 -17.06 -12.56
C THR A 154 -2.63 -18.35 -11.90
N THR A 155 -2.75 -19.43 -12.66
CA THR A 155 -2.95 -20.79 -12.13
C THR A 155 -1.97 -21.75 -12.79
N THR A 156 -1.45 -22.68 -11.99
CA THR A 156 -0.62 -23.81 -12.44
C THR A 156 -1.32 -25.16 -12.25
N TRP A 157 -2.58 -25.15 -11.82
CA TRP A 157 -3.36 -26.37 -11.62
C TRP A 157 -3.71 -27.05 -12.95
N PRO A 158 -3.78 -28.39 -13.04
CA PRO A 158 -3.57 -29.39 -11.98
C PRO A 158 -2.13 -29.87 -11.82
N LEU A 159 -1.42 -30.09 -12.93
CA LEU A 159 -0.14 -30.81 -12.94
C LEU A 159 1.08 -29.89 -12.90
N GLY A 160 0.90 -28.57 -12.85
CA GLY A 160 2.00 -27.62 -12.90
C GLY A 160 2.68 -27.50 -14.27
N LEU A 161 2.16 -28.14 -15.33
CA LEU A 161 2.79 -28.14 -16.67
C LEU A 161 2.75 -26.75 -17.33
N PHE A 162 1.67 -26.00 -17.10
CA PHE A 162 1.45 -24.69 -17.67
C PHE A 162 1.13 -23.67 -16.59
N ALA A 163 1.63 -22.46 -16.73
CA ALA A 163 1.17 -21.30 -15.99
C ALA A 163 0.24 -20.50 -16.90
N LYS A 164 -1.06 -20.56 -16.61
CA LYS A 164 -2.06 -19.80 -17.35
C LYS A 164 -2.36 -18.52 -16.60
N THR A 165 -2.37 -17.39 -17.31
CA THR A 165 -2.48 -16.07 -16.70
C THR A 165 -3.61 -15.29 -17.35
N ARG A 166 -4.36 -14.53 -16.53
CA ARG A 166 -5.34 -13.54 -16.96
C ARG A 166 -5.07 -12.23 -16.21
N VAL A 167 -5.06 -11.12 -16.94
CA VAL A 167 -4.96 -9.77 -16.35
C VAL A 167 -6.36 -9.15 -16.30
N PHE A 168 -6.69 -8.54 -15.17
CA PHE A 168 -7.90 -7.78 -14.95
C PHE A 168 -7.54 -6.30 -14.90
N SER A 169 -8.00 -5.52 -15.87
CA SER A 169 -7.81 -4.07 -15.85
C SER A 169 -8.63 -3.48 -14.72
N LEU A 170 -7.91 -2.87 -13.78
CA LEU A 170 -8.44 -2.22 -12.59
C LEU A 170 -7.51 -1.03 -12.37
N GLU A 171 -8.03 0.18 -12.45
CA GLU A 171 -7.24 1.39 -12.18
C GLU A 171 -7.24 1.68 -10.68
N GLY A 172 -6.15 2.27 -10.20
CA GLY A 172 -5.99 2.65 -8.81
C GLY A 172 -4.64 3.31 -8.58
N MET A 173 -4.50 3.93 -7.42
CA MET A 173 -3.25 4.53 -6.98
C MET A 173 -2.98 4.10 -5.54
N LEU A 174 -1.73 3.73 -5.26
CA LEU A 174 -1.23 3.50 -3.92
C LEU A 174 -0.16 4.55 -3.63
N LEU A 175 -0.34 5.32 -2.57
CA LEU A 175 0.67 6.29 -2.16
C LEU A 175 1.66 5.65 -1.19
N VAL A 176 2.94 5.57 -1.58
CA VAL A 176 3.99 4.97 -0.77
C VAL A 176 4.77 6.07 -0.05
N TYR A 177 4.68 6.08 1.27
CA TYR A 177 5.42 6.98 2.16
C TYR A 177 6.91 6.63 2.21
N PRO A 178 7.78 7.60 2.58
CA PRO A 178 9.18 7.32 2.89
C PRO A 178 9.28 6.19 3.92
N ARG A 179 10.31 5.35 3.82
CA ARG A 179 10.55 4.26 4.78
C ARG A 179 10.59 4.80 6.21
N ARG A 180 10.05 4.06 7.18
CA ARG A 180 10.19 4.41 8.59
C ARG A 180 11.61 4.08 9.02
N GLY A 181 12.31 5.07 9.57
CA GLY A 181 13.69 4.94 9.99
C GLY A 181 13.97 5.79 11.21
N TYR A 182 15.26 5.89 11.54
CA TYR A 182 15.75 6.78 12.58
C TYR A 182 16.36 8.01 11.93
N ALA A 183 16.13 9.18 12.53
CA ALA A 183 16.81 10.39 12.12
C ALA A 183 18.28 10.33 12.56
N CYS A 184 19.20 10.33 11.59
CA CYS A 184 20.64 10.35 11.88
C CYS A 184 21.16 11.74 12.27
N LYS A 185 20.38 12.79 12.02
CA LYS A 185 20.69 14.18 12.35
C LYS A 185 19.62 14.73 13.27
N GLU A 186 20.02 15.52 14.25
CA GLU A 186 19.06 16.27 15.06
C GLU A 186 18.33 17.30 14.19
N PRO A 187 17.04 17.55 14.46
CA PRO A 187 16.32 18.64 13.81
C PRO A 187 16.96 19.99 14.17
N GLY A 188 16.95 20.94 13.22
CA GLY A 188 17.45 22.30 13.46
C GLY A 188 16.66 23.02 14.56
N PRO A 189 17.18 24.11 15.14
CA PRO A 189 16.66 24.69 16.38
C PRO A 189 15.16 24.99 16.31
N ALA A 190 14.45 24.67 17.39
CA ALA A 190 13.03 24.95 17.50
C ALA A 190 12.78 26.47 17.58
N GLU A 191 11.72 26.93 16.90
CA GLU A 191 11.19 28.26 17.14
C GLU A 191 10.39 28.25 18.44
N LYS A 192 10.51 29.33 19.23
CA LYS A 192 9.56 29.59 20.32
C LYS A 192 8.19 29.76 19.68
N GLY A 193 7.28 28.82 19.94
CA GLY A 193 5.89 28.95 19.52
C GLY A 193 5.31 30.28 20.00
N PRO A 194 4.22 30.79 19.38
CA PRO A 194 3.63 32.05 19.79
C PRO A 194 3.45 32.04 21.30
N ARG A 195 4.23 32.89 21.97
CA ARG A 195 4.08 33.18 23.39
C ARG A 195 2.67 33.73 23.45
N GLY A 196 1.72 32.88 23.89
CA GLY A 196 0.28 33.14 23.76
C GLY A 196 0.01 34.63 23.87
N GLU A 197 -0.57 35.20 22.82
CA GLU A 197 -1.00 36.60 22.82
C GLU A 197 -1.65 36.89 24.17
N ALA A 198 -1.25 38.00 24.77
CA ALA A 198 -1.52 38.40 26.14
C ALA A 198 -3.02 38.66 26.48
N GLY A 199 -3.95 37.94 25.84
CA GLY A 199 -5.39 38.19 25.92
C GLY A 199 -6.26 37.00 26.36
N SER A 200 -5.74 35.79 26.59
CA SER A 200 -6.58 34.66 27.02
C SER A 200 -6.06 33.94 28.27
N PRO A 201 -6.54 34.31 29.48
CA PRO A 201 -6.10 33.72 30.75
C PRO A 201 -6.41 32.22 30.91
N ARG A 202 -7.19 31.62 29.99
CA ARG A 202 -7.53 30.19 30.04
C ARG A 202 -6.41 29.25 29.58
N HIS A 203 -5.40 29.76 28.87
CA HIS A 203 -4.30 28.97 28.28
C HIS A 203 -2.91 29.27 28.89
N LEU A 204 -2.86 29.97 30.03
CA LEU A 204 -1.58 30.48 30.59
C LEU A 204 -0.82 29.53 31.51
N ASP A 205 -1.45 28.49 32.07
CA ASP A 205 -0.73 27.56 32.96
C ASP A 205 -0.61 26.18 32.32
N GLY A 206 0.59 25.62 32.36
CA GLY A 206 0.89 24.27 31.91
C GLY A 206 0.09 23.21 32.65
N THR A 207 0.00 22.02 32.06
CA THR A 207 -0.58 20.81 32.66
C THR A 207 0.46 19.91 33.32
N GLY A 208 1.73 20.34 33.39
CA GLY A 208 2.82 19.57 33.99
C GLY A 208 2.77 19.52 35.52
N ASP A 209 3.84 18.98 36.09
CA ASP A 209 4.01 18.86 37.54
C ASP A 209 4.04 20.22 38.24
N VAL A 210 3.78 20.23 39.55
CA VAL A 210 3.81 21.47 40.34
C VAL A 210 5.25 21.98 40.41
N ALA A 211 5.55 23.04 39.66
CA ALA A 211 6.85 23.70 39.63
C ALA A 211 7.06 24.61 40.84
N GLY A 212 5.98 25.21 41.37
CA GLY A 212 6.09 26.13 42.49
C GLY A 212 4.77 26.71 42.96
N LEU A 213 4.85 27.60 43.95
CA LEU A 213 3.73 28.38 44.45
C LEU A 213 4.08 29.85 44.35
N ARG A 214 3.23 30.62 43.65
CA ARG A 214 3.35 32.07 43.50
C ARG A 214 2.10 32.76 44.04
N GLU A 215 2.23 34.00 44.50
CA GLU A 215 1.06 34.82 44.85
C GLU A 215 0.17 35.08 43.63
N LEU A 216 -1.15 34.90 43.82
CA LEU A 216 -2.17 35.07 42.78
C LEU A 216 -2.34 36.57 42.47
N ALA A 217 -2.19 36.96 41.20
CA ALA A 217 -2.48 38.33 40.79
C ALA A 217 -4.00 38.61 40.74
N ALA A 218 -4.38 39.88 40.86
CA ALA A 218 -5.78 40.31 41.00
C ALA A 218 -6.70 39.95 39.82
N ASN A 219 -6.16 39.57 38.67
CA ASN A 219 -6.88 39.21 37.45
C ASN A 219 -6.76 37.72 37.06
N GLU A 220 -6.33 36.86 37.98
CA GLU A 220 -6.12 35.43 37.73
C GLU A 220 -7.26 34.55 38.30
N ASP A 221 -7.48 33.38 37.70
CA ASP A 221 -8.58 32.46 38.03
C ASP A 221 -8.42 31.83 39.42
N ALA A 222 -9.37 32.11 40.32
CA ALA A 222 -9.40 31.63 41.70
C ALA A 222 -9.57 30.10 41.84
N ARG A 223 -9.95 29.38 40.77
CA ARG A 223 -10.08 27.91 40.81
C ARG A 223 -8.74 27.18 41.00
N ARG A 224 -7.62 27.89 40.85
CA ARG A 224 -6.25 27.32 40.88
C ARG A 224 -5.47 27.66 42.16
N ILE A 225 -6.18 28.10 43.19
CA ILE A 225 -5.61 28.41 44.50
C ILE A 225 -5.25 27.12 45.23
N HIS A 226 -4.04 27.05 45.75
CA HIS A 226 -3.66 26.00 46.68
C HIS A 226 -4.21 26.35 48.08
N TRP A 227 -5.47 26.03 48.33
CA TRP A 227 -6.20 26.45 49.53
C TRP A 227 -5.46 26.17 50.83
N LEU A 228 -4.88 24.97 50.97
CA LEU A 228 -4.21 24.57 52.21
C LEU A 228 -2.96 25.44 52.53
N LYS A 229 -2.11 25.71 51.54
CA LYS A 229 -0.93 26.58 51.72
C LYS A 229 -1.31 28.06 51.77
N SER A 230 -2.36 28.47 51.08
CA SER A 230 -2.86 29.86 51.08
C SER A 230 -3.42 30.25 52.45
N ALA A 231 -4.18 29.33 53.08
CA ALA A 231 -4.71 29.52 54.43
C ALA A 231 -3.60 29.67 55.47
N ALA A 232 -2.53 28.89 55.37
CA ALA A 232 -1.39 28.97 56.27
C ALA A 232 -0.52 30.23 56.05
N ALA A 233 -0.42 30.73 54.81
CA ALA A 233 0.42 31.87 54.46
C ALA A 233 -0.27 33.23 54.58
N GLY A 234 -1.58 33.27 54.79
CA GLY A 234 -2.37 34.52 54.86
C GLY A 234 -2.48 35.28 53.53
N ARG A 235 -2.09 34.65 52.41
CA ARG A 235 -2.14 35.20 51.05
C ARG A 235 -2.55 34.13 50.05
N LEU A 236 -3.21 34.52 48.96
CA LEU A 236 -3.67 33.58 47.93
C LEU A 236 -2.48 33.10 47.11
N LEU A 237 -2.15 31.81 47.22
CA LEU A 237 -1.08 31.17 46.48
C LEU A 237 -1.68 30.32 45.36
N LYS A 238 -1.23 30.57 44.14
CA LYS A 238 -1.53 29.79 42.95
C LYS A 238 -0.50 28.69 42.77
N VAL A 239 -0.96 27.50 42.38
CA VAL A 239 -0.10 26.41 41.93
C VAL A 239 0.46 26.78 40.54
N GLU A 240 1.76 27.03 40.47
CA GLU A 240 2.46 27.18 39.20
C GLU A 240 2.89 25.79 38.72
N ARG A 241 2.42 25.39 37.55
CA ARG A 241 2.74 24.10 36.94
C ARG A 241 3.80 24.28 35.88
N GLU A 242 4.70 23.31 35.77
CA GLU A 242 5.69 23.28 34.72
C GLU A 242 4.99 23.32 33.36
N ARG A 243 5.44 24.26 32.53
CA ARG A 243 4.91 24.43 31.19
C ARG A 243 5.61 23.41 30.30
N GLU A 244 4.87 22.43 29.82
CA GLU A 244 5.31 21.66 28.67
C GLU A 244 5.46 22.64 27.51
N GLU A 245 6.69 23.07 27.22
CA GLU A 245 6.97 23.99 26.14
C GLU A 245 6.66 23.29 24.81
N ARG A 246 5.44 23.50 24.31
CA ARG A 246 5.11 23.19 22.92
C ARG A 246 5.95 24.10 22.02
N ARG A 247 7.09 23.56 21.59
CA ARG A 247 7.98 24.18 20.63
C ARG A 247 7.46 23.94 19.22
N VAL A 248 7.72 24.92 18.35
CA VAL A 248 7.35 24.86 16.94
C VAL A 248 8.60 24.54 16.16
N TRP A 249 8.56 23.47 15.38
CA TRP A 249 9.66 23.04 14.54
C TRP A 249 9.28 23.20 13.08
N LYS A 250 10.17 23.77 12.28
CA LYS A 250 10.00 23.84 10.82
C LYS A 250 11.08 22.99 10.18
N LEU A 251 10.68 21.84 9.65
CA LEU A 251 11.58 21.00 8.87
C LEU A 251 11.63 21.51 7.44
N ALA A 252 12.78 21.45 6.81
CA ALA A 252 12.96 21.88 5.43
C ALA A 252 13.63 20.78 4.60
N LEU A 253 13.14 20.61 3.38
CA LEU A 253 13.75 19.77 2.37
C LEU A 253 14.46 20.66 1.34
N GLU A 254 15.75 20.41 1.14
CA GLU A 254 16.59 21.19 0.23
C GLU A 254 16.17 21.00 -1.24
N THR A 255 16.28 22.08 -2.02
CA THR A 255 16.05 22.06 -3.47
C THR A 255 17.22 21.40 -4.21
N GLY A 256 16.93 20.67 -5.29
CA GLY A 256 17.97 20.12 -6.19
C GLY A 256 18.51 18.73 -5.81
N LEU A 257 18.01 18.12 -4.74
CA LEU A 257 18.31 16.72 -4.42
C LEU A 257 17.57 15.79 -5.40
N THR A 258 18.28 14.79 -5.93
CA THR A 258 17.72 13.78 -6.84
C THR A 258 18.17 12.37 -6.45
N GLY A 259 17.46 11.35 -6.94
CA GLY A 259 17.80 9.94 -6.73
C GLY A 259 17.91 9.55 -5.25
N ASP A 260 18.93 8.75 -4.91
CA ASP A 260 19.13 8.21 -3.57
C ASP A 260 19.34 9.28 -2.49
N ALA A 261 19.93 10.44 -2.84
CA ALA A 261 20.13 11.53 -1.89
C ALA A 261 18.78 12.12 -1.45
N LEU A 262 17.85 12.26 -2.40
CA LEU A 262 16.49 12.69 -2.11
C LEU A 262 15.73 11.64 -1.27
N GLU A 263 15.83 10.35 -1.62
CA GLU A 263 15.23 9.26 -0.84
C GLU A 263 15.66 9.31 0.63
N ARG A 264 16.97 9.34 0.89
CA ARG A 264 17.51 9.42 2.25
C ARG A 264 17.03 10.65 2.98
N ARG A 265 17.00 11.81 2.31
CA ARG A 265 16.56 13.05 2.94
C ARG A 265 15.07 13.01 3.30
N CYS A 266 14.23 12.45 2.44
CA CYS A 266 12.81 12.25 2.75
C CYS A 266 12.60 11.27 3.91
N GLU A 267 13.38 10.18 3.99
CA GLU A 267 13.36 9.25 5.13
C GLU A 267 13.79 9.94 6.44
N GLU A 268 14.86 10.73 6.41
CA GLU A 268 15.33 11.52 7.56
C GLU A 268 14.28 12.51 8.06
N VAL A 269 13.69 13.31 7.15
CA VAL A 269 12.69 14.32 7.50
C VAL A 269 11.42 13.65 8.04
N ALA A 270 10.99 12.52 7.47
CA ALA A 270 9.86 11.75 7.97
C ALA A 270 10.13 11.23 9.41
N ALA A 271 11.33 10.72 9.67
CA ALA A 271 11.73 10.26 11.00
C ALA A 271 11.77 11.40 12.03
N GLN A 272 12.34 12.56 11.66
CA GLN A 272 12.35 13.75 12.53
C GLN A 272 10.93 14.23 12.83
N ALA A 273 10.06 14.29 11.81
CA ALA A 273 8.67 14.69 11.99
C ALA A 273 7.92 13.75 12.93
N HIS A 274 8.10 12.43 12.77
CA HIS A 274 7.51 11.43 13.65
C HIS A 274 7.96 11.62 15.10
N GLN A 275 9.28 11.71 15.34
CA GLN A 275 9.85 11.91 16.69
C GLN A 275 9.34 13.19 17.37
N LEU A 276 9.31 14.31 16.65
CA LEU A 276 8.86 15.59 17.19
C LEU A 276 7.36 15.62 17.46
N LEU A 277 6.54 15.01 16.60
CA LEU A 277 5.09 14.92 16.79
C LEU A 277 4.72 13.96 17.93
N ASP A 278 5.46 12.86 18.08
CA ASP A 278 5.30 11.91 19.20
C ASP A 278 5.68 12.56 20.54
N ALA A 279 6.70 13.42 20.54
CA ALA A 279 7.07 14.27 21.67
C ALA A 279 6.09 15.44 21.93
N GLY A 280 4.98 15.54 21.18
CA GLY A 280 3.91 16.52 21.42
C GLY A 280 4.18 17.92 20.87
N HIS A 281 5.24 18.12 20.09
CA HIS A 281 5.58 19.38 19.46
C HIS A 281 4.74 19.67 18.20
N GLU A 282 4.75 20.93 17.75
CA GLU A 282 4.14 21.31 16.47
C GLU A 282 5.20 21.29 15.37
N VAL A 283 4.89 20.62 14.26
CA VAL A 283 5.84 20.43 13.16
C VAL A 283 5.26 20.95 11.85
N GLY A 284 5.97 21.89 11.22
CA GLY A 284 5.75 22.35 9.85
C GLY A 284 6.78 21.75 8.89
N LEU A 285 6.45 21.73 7.60
CA LEU A 285 7.33 21.24 6.55
C LEU A 285 7.42 22.26 5.43
N GLN A 286 8.63 22.69 5.10
CA GLN A 286 8.93 23.51 3.93
C GLN A 286 9.48 22.60 2.81
N LEU A 287 8.73 22.48 1.73
CA LEU A 287 9.14 21.87 0.47
C LEU A 287 9.43 22.97 -0.57
N PRO A 288 10.14 22.65 -1.67
CA PRO A 288 10.37 23.57 -2.77
C PRO A 288 9.10 24.24 -3.30
N GLU A 289 8.05 23.45 -3.56
CA GLU A 289 6.80 23.94 -4.19
C GLU A 289 5.66 24.17 -3.20
N ARG A 290 5.81 23.74 -1.94
CA ARG A 290 4.71 23.74 -0.96
C ARG A 290 5.21 23.94 0.47
N ALA A 291 4.48 24.71 1.26
CA ALA A 291 4.69 24.81 2.70
C ALA A 291 3.49 24.23 3.47
N LEU A 292 3.77 23.38 4.46
CA LEU A 292 2.81 22.92 5.45
C LEU A 292 2.99 23.73 6.73
N ARG A 293 1.92 24.39 7.18
CA ARG A 293 1.93 25.12 8.46
C ARG A 293 2.18 24.16 9.63
N PRO A 294 2.88 24.61 10.68
CA PRO A 294 3.06 23.81 11.87
C PRO A 294 1.73 23.43 12.52
N ALA A 295 1.61 22.16 12.88
CA ALA A 295 0.50 21.62 13.66
C ALA A 295 1.00 20.37 14.43
N ALA A 296 0.19 19.86 15.34
CA ALA A 296 0.51 18.66 16.12
C ALA A 296 -0.43 17.48 15.78
N GLY A 297 -0.03 16.29 16.22
CA GLY A 297 -0.84 15.07 16.18
C GLY A 297 -0.78 14.27 14.87
N ALA A 298 -1.42 13.10 14.88
CA ALA A 298 -1.35 12.10 13.81
C ALA A 298 -1.86 12.59 12.45
N SER A 299 -2.81 13.53 12.42
CA SER A 299 -3.27 14.11 11.15
C SER A 299 -2.18 14.93 10.47
N GLN A 300 -1.33 15.63 11.24
CA GLN A 300 -0.23 16.38 10.69
C GLN A 300 0.87 15.44 10.18
N GLU A 301 1.17 14.39 10.92
CA GLU A 301 2.12 13.35 10.48
C GLU A 301 1.71 12.79 9.12
N ARG A 302 0.44 12.41 8.95
CA ARG A 302 -0.07 11.90 7.67
C ARG A 302 0.07 12.91 6.53
N ARG A 303 -0.18 14.20 6.78
CA ARG A 303 0.00 15.27 5.76
C ARG A 303 1.47 15.43 5.37
N ILE A 304 2.39 15.39 6.34
CA ILE A 304 3.83 15.47 6.10
C ILE A 304 4.29 14.26 5.27
N LEU A 305 3.88 13.04 5.66
CA LEU A 305 4.22 11.81 4.92
C LEU A 305 3.66 11.82 3.50
N GLN A 306 2.41 12.27 3.31
CA GLN A 306 1.82 12.45 1.99
C GLN A 306 2.61 13.44 1.15
N ALA A 307 2.95 14.61 1.70
CA ALA A 307 3.72 15.61 0.98
C ALA A 307 5.10 15.09 0.57
N LEU A 308 5.82 14.41 1.48
CA LEU A 308 7.12 13.79 1.19
C LEU A 308 7.06 12.66 0.15
N ALA A 309 5.94 11.95 0.06
CA ALA A 309 5.73 10.93 -0.97
C ALA A 309 5.60 11.55 -2.37
N TRP A 310 5.04 12.74 -2.50
CA TRP A 310 4.88 13.41 -3.80
C TRP A 310 6.14 14.15 -4.28
N VAL A 311 7.09 14.46 -3.40
CA VAL A 311 8.33 15.16 -3.77
C VAL A 311 9.09 14.36 -4.83
N GLY A 312 9.34 15.00 -5.98
CA GLY A 312 10.02 14.40 -7.14
C GLY A 312 9.08 13.71 -8.14
N PHE A 313 7.76 13.73 -7.90
CA PHE A 313 6.74 13.10 -8.73
C PHE A 313 5.62 14.07 -9.19
N GLU A 314 5.87 15.37 -9.16
CA GLU A 314 4.88 16.44 -9.42
C GLU A 314 4.25 16.36 -10.84
N GLY A 315 4.88 15.68 -11.80
CA GLY A 315 4.31 15.39 -13.12
C GLY A 315 3.34 14.20 -13.20
N ALA A 316 3.18 13.42 -12.13
CA ALA A 316 2.36 12.19 -12.15
C ALA A 316 0.86 12.43 -11.89
N ASP A 317 0.46 13.60 -11.40
CA ASP A 317 -0.94 13.95 -11.10
C ASP A 317 -1.72 14.50 -12.31
N ALA A 318 -1.02 15.03 -13.33
CA ALA A 318 -1.65 15.69 -14.50
C ALA A 318 -2.45 14.77 -15.44
N GLY A 319 -2.56 13.48 -15.12
CA GLY A 319 -3.28 12.49 -15.94
C GLY A 319 -4.74 12.26 -15.58
N THR A 320 -5.22 12.80 -14.45
CA THR A 320 -6.57 12.49 -13.94
C THR A 320 -7.60 13.60 -14.20
N ASP A 321 -7.18 14.87 -14.29
CA ASP A 321 -8.11 16.00 -14.47
C ASP A 321 -8.50 16.29 -15.93
N SER A 322 -7.80 15.75 -16.93
CA SER A 322 -8.05 16.05 -18.34
C SER A 322 -9.14 15.18 -19.01
N ARG A 323 -9.83 14.31 -18.26
CA ARG A 323 -10.92 13.45 -18.78
C ARG A 323 -12.31 13.76 -18.24
N GLU A 324 -12.47 14.75 -17.37
CA GLU A 324 -13.79 15.16 -16.86
C GLU A 324 -14.30 16.48 -17.47
N ALA A 325 -13.64 17.00 -18.51
CA ALA A 325 -14.00 18.25 -19.19
C ALA A 325 -14.10 18.14 -20.73
N ALA A 326 -14.52 17.00 -21.28
CA ALA A 326 -14.85 16.86 -22.70
C ALA A 326 -16.08 15.97 -22.93
#